data_AF-C9MW72-F1
#
_entry.id   AF-C9MW72-F1
#
_cell.length_a   1.000
_cell.length_b   1.000
_cell.length_c   1.000
_cell.angle_alpha   90.00
_cell.angle_beta   90.00
_cell.angle_gamma   90.00
#
_symmetry.space_group_name_H-M   'P 1'
#
loop_
_entity.id
_entity.type
_entity.pdbx_description
1 polymer ?
#
loop_
_entity_poly.entity_id
_entity_poly.type
_entity_poly.pdbx_seq_one_letter_code
_entity_poly.pdbx_strand_id
1 'polypeptide(L)'
;MKKLIFLLIFLVGMQGFSDTCSFAPNPDIFLDRVIKKIQSEKRTNDIFCDRDKVKMAYYTIEDEDYNANVGVAIKVAPTTTNDDFKKEFYKKFNDYKDFFTNIDTKNLGKTPLPDKEIVRFYVQFPDEKSIIIIGKYEYDLKTKEYQMVANLKAKDYFEKLNLFQPLAVKVTYSDDGHIF
;
A
#
# COMPACT_ATOMS: atom_id res chain seq x y z
N MET A 1 -2.32 27.83 4.05
CA MET A 1 -3.20 26.65 3.89
C MET A 1 -3.12 25.80 5.14
N LYS A 2 -4.25 25.37 5.72
CA LYS A 2 -4.27 24.57 6.97
C LYS A 2 -3.72 23.17 6.70
N LYS A 3 -2.69 22.76 7.45
CA LYS A 3 -2.02 21.45 7.34
C LYS A 3 -2.79 20.40 8.10
N LEU A 4 -3.83 19.84 7.47
CA LEU A 4 -4.69 18.84 8.11
C LEU A 4 -3.96 17.50 8.31
N ILE A 5 -2.96 17.18 7.47
CA ILE A 5 -2.24 15.91 7.54
C ILE A 5 -1.51 15.68 8.88
N PHE A 6 -1.04 16.75 9.52
CA PHE A 6 -0.36 16.67 10.82
C PHE A 6 -1.31 16.48 12.01
N LEU A 7 -2.61 16.72 11.82
CA LEU A 7 -3.62 16.40 12.84
C LEU A 7 -3.92 14.90 12.92
N LEU A 8 -3.49 14.12 11.92
CA LEU A 8 -3.63 12.66 11.92
C LEU A 8 -2.57 11.95 12.77
N ILE A 9 -1.59 12.69 13.33
CA ILE A 9 -0.58 12.12 14.22
C ILE A 9 -1.23 11.48 15.47
N PHE A 10 -2.43 11.90 15.84
CA PHE A 10 -3.20 11.28 16.92
C PHE A 10 -3.80 9.90 16.58
N LEU A 11 -3.73 9.45 15.32
CA LEU A 11 -4.21 8.13 14.86
C LEU A 11 -3.07 7.12 14.63
N VAL A 12 -1.87 7.45 15.12
CA VAL A 12 -0.62 6.73 14.82
C VAL A 12 -0.44 5.49 15.71
N GLY A 13 -0.08 4.36 15.10
CA GLY A 13 0.66 3.30 15.80
C GLY A 13 2.15 3.63 15.80
N MET A 14 2.77 3.76 16.98
CA MET A 14 4.20 4.08 17.11
C MET A 14 5.08 2.88 16.72
N GLN A 15 5.75 2.90 15.56
CA GLN A 15 6.57 1.76 15.13
C GLN A 15 7.83 2.16 14.37
N GLY A 16 8.99 1.91 14.97
CA GLY A 16 10.27 2.32 14.41
C GLY A 16 10.68 1.55 13.16
N PHE A 17 10.98 2.27 12.08
CA PHE A 17 11.70 1.75 10.93
C PHE A 17 13.22 1.75 11.15
N SER A 18 13.91 0.97 10.32
CA SER A 18 15.35 0.68 10.40
C SER A 18 15.96 0.70 8.99
N ASP A 19 17.19 1.20 8.86
CA ASP A 19 17.98 1.26 7.61
C ASP A 19 18.28 -0.11 6.95
N THR A 20 17.80 -1.22 7.52
CA THR A 20 18.15 -2.60 7.14
C THR A 20 16.93 -3.37 6.60
N CYS A 21 16.04 -2.72 5.86
CA CYS A 21 14.83 -3.36 5.35
C CYS A 21 15.10 -4.21 4.10
N SER A 22 14.75 -5.50 4.15
CA SER A 22 14.94 -6.44 3.03
C SER A 22 13.63 -7.02 2.53
N PHE A 23 13.60 -7.53 1.30
CA PHE A 23 12.48 -8.37 0.86
C PHE A 23 12.43 -9.69 1.63
N ALA A 24 11.26 -10.32 1.69
CA ALA A 24 11.09 -11.61 2.36
C ALA A 24 12.07 -12.65 1.78
N PRO A 25 12.74 -13.45 2.63
CA PRO A 25 13.63 -14.49 2.16
C PRO A 25 12.84 -15.64 1.53
N ASN A 26 13.43 -16.30 0.52
CA ASN A 26 12.86 -17.48 -0.15
C ASN A 26 11.44 -17.28 -0.70
N PRO A 27 11.18 -16.25 -1.53
CA PRO A 27 9.88 -16.09 -2.16
C PRO A 27 9.58 -17.27 -3.11
N ASP A 28 8.30 -17.61 -3.25
CA ASP A 28 7.87 -18.51 -4.33
C ASP A 28 8.04 -17.87 -5.71
N ILE A 29 7.72 -18.61 -6.78
CA ILE A 29 7.94 -18.15 -8.15
C ILE A 29 7.16 -16.87 -8.47
N PHE A 30 5.92 -16.74 -7.99
CA PHE A 30 5.11 -15.56 -8.27
C PHE A 30 5.65 -14.35 -7.50
N LEU A 31 5.93 -14.52 -6.22
CA LEU A 31 6.44 -13.45 -5.38
C LEU A 31 7.85 -13.00 -5.79
N ASP A 32 8.70 -13.92 -6.24
CA ASP A 32 10.01 -13.62 -6.81
C ASP A 32 9.88 -12.71 -8.04
N ARG A 33 8.90 -12.97 -8.92
CA ARG A 33 8.61 -12.11 -10.08
C ARG A 33 8.12 -10.73 -9.65
N VAL A 34 7.25 -10.65 -8.65
CA VAL A 34 6.81 -9.38 -8.04
C VAL A 34 8.01 -8.58 -7.53
N ILE A 35 8.88 -9.20 -6.73
CA ILE A 35 10.08 -8.56 -6.17
C ILE A 35 11.04 -8.11 -7.28
N LYS A 36 11.30 -8.96 -8.27
CA LYS A 36 12.14 -8.62 -9.43
C LYS A 36 11.57 -7.47 -10.24
N LYS A 37 10.24 -7.39 -10.41
CA LYS A 37 9.59 -6.25 -11.07
C LYS A 37 9.85 -4.95 -10.32
N ILE A 38 9.63 -4.94 -9.00
CA ILE A 38 9.94 -3.78 -8.14
C ILE A 38 11.40 -3.34 -8.30
N GLN A 39 12.34 -4.29 -8.25
CA GLN A 39 13.77 -4.00 -8.33
C GLN A 39 14.17 -3.47 -9.72
N SER A 40 13.71 -4.12 -10.80
CA SER A 40 14.02 -3.72 -12.17
C SER A 40 13.46 -2.36 -12.55
N GLU A 41 12.31 -1.98 -11.99
CA GLU A 41 11.72 -0.64 -12.15
C GLU A 41 12.29 0.41 -11.19
N LYS A 42 13.31 0.04 -10.39
CA LYS A 42 13.96 0.91 -9.39
C LYS A 42 12.98 1.48 -8.35
N ARG A 43 11.97 0.69 -7.98
CA ARG A 43 10.89 1.04 -7.05
C ARG A 43 11.14 0.60 -5.61
N THR A 44 12.27 -0.05 -5.31
CA THR A 44 12.60 -0.57 -3.97
C THR A 44 12.48 0.46 -2.82
N ASN A 45 12.74 1.74 -3.11
CA ASN A 45 12.68 2.82 -2.12
C ASN A 45 11.27 3.34 -1.85
N ASP A 46 10.31 2.99 -2.70
CA ASP A 46 8.90 3.28 -2.50
C ASP A 46 8.24 2.21 -1.62
N ILE A 47 8.83 1.02 -1.52
CA ILE A 47 8.21 -0.09 -0.82
C ILE A 47 8.25 0.14 0.69
N PHE A 48 7.05 0.12 1.27
CA PHE A 48 6.83 0.22 2.70
C PHE A 48 7.59 -0.90 3.41
N CYS A 49 8.29 -0.53 4.49
CA CYS A 49 8.95 -1.47 5.38
C CYS A 49 8.01 -1.74 6.54
N ASP A 50 7.71 -2.99 6.85
CA ASP A 50 6.88 -3.32 8.00
C ASP A 50 7.67 -3.41 9.32
N ARG A 51 6.95 -3.79 10.37
CA ARG A 51 7.44 -3.96 11.74
C ARG A 51 8.61 -4.94 11.85
N ASP A 52 8.61 -5.97 11.00
CA ASP A 52 9.59 -7.05 10.99
C ASP A 52 10.80 -6.72 10.10
N LYS A 53 10.89 -5.46 9.67
CA LYS A 53 11.90 -4.96 8.73
C LYS A 53 11.83 -5.67 7.37
N VAL A 54 10.64 -6.10 6.99
CA VAL A 54 10.37 -6.73 5.70
C VAL A 54 9.72 -5.71 4.78
N LYS A 55 10.28 -5.57 3.58
CA LYS A 55 9.64 -4.79 2.51
C LYS A 55 8.34 -5.50 2.14
N MET A 56 7.23 -4.78 2.18
CA MET A 56 5.91 -5.31 1.89
C MET A 56 5.78 -5.62 0.41
N ALA A 57 6.23 -6.83 0.07
CA ALA A 57 6.06 -7.57 -1.15
C ALA A 57 5.98 -9.03 -0.69
N TYR A 58 4.82 -9.42 -0.16
CA TYR A 58 4.56 -10.74 0.44
C TYR A 58 3.07 -11.03 0.46
N TYR A 59 2.71 -12.23 0.92
CA TYR A 59 1.32 -12.63 1.08
C TYR A 59 0.77 -12.35 2.47
N THR A 60 -0.52 -12.05 2.54
CA THR A 60 -1.27 -11.93 3.79
C THR A 60 -2.51 -12.81 3.71
N ILE A 61 -2.95 -13.34 4.85
CA ILE A 61 -4.21 -14.07 4.95
C ILE A 61 -5.22 -13.14 5.60
N GLU A 62 -6.29 -12.80 4.87
CA GLU A 62 -7.39 -11.95 5.36
C GLU A 62 -8.70 -12.62 4.99
N ASP A 63 -9.55 -12.90 5.98
CA ASP A 63 -10.82 -13.59 5.79
C ASP A 63 -10.69 -14.90 4.99
N GLU A 64 -9.67 -15.71 5.33
CA GLU A 64 -9.29 -16.96 4.64
C GLU A 64 -8.75 -16.79 3.22
N ASP A 65 -8.81 -15.60 2.63
CA ASP A 65 -8.21 -15.31 1.33
C ASP A 65 -6.68 -15.13 1.45
N TYR A 66 -5.94 -15.75 0.54
CA TYR A 66 -4.50 -15.64 0.38
C TYR A 66 -4.16 -14.52 -0.61
N ASN A 67 -3.76 -13.36 -0.09
CA ASN A 67 -3.65 -12.14 -0.89
C ASN A 67 -2.19 -11.76 -1.13
N ALA A 68 -1.83 -11.40 -2.35
CA ALA A 68 -0.51 -10.85 -2.67
C ALA A 68 -0.51 -9.34 -2.43
N ASN A 69 0.46 -8.83 -1.66
CA ASN A 69 0.49 -7.43 -1.24
C ASN A 69 1.77 -6.74 -1.68
N VAL A 70 1.64 -5.52 -2.20
CA VAL A 70 2.71 -4.54 -2.32
C VAL A 70 2.37 -3.30 -1.51
N GLY A 71 3.20 -2.95 -0.54
CA GLY A 71 3.02 -1.73 0.26
C GLY A 71 3.81 -0.57 -0.32
N VAL A 72 3.16 0.57 -0.51
CA VAL A 72 3.73 1.80 -1.10
C VAL A 72 3.70 2.91 -0.06
N ALA A 73 4.88 3.45 0.23
CA ALA A 73 5.06 4.55 1.16
C ALA A 73 4.99 5.91 0.43
N ILE A 74 4.19 6.82 0.99
CA ILE A 74 4.12 8.23 0.63
C ILE A 74 4.78 9.00 1.75
N LYS A 75 6.01 9.45 1.50
CA LYS A 75 6.81 10.17 2.48
C LYS A 75 6.32 11.60 2.59
N VAL A 76 6.08 12.06 3.82
CA VAL A 76 5.64 13.43 4.10
C VAL A 76 6.61 14.09 5.08
N ALA A 77 6.74 15.41 4.98
CA ALA A 77 7.56 16.25 5.86
C ALA A 77 6.68 17.28 6.58
N PRO A 78 7.16 17.94 7.65
CA PRO A 78 6.42 19.00 8.36
C PRO A 78 5.95 20.15 7.46
N THR A 79 6.61 20.31 6.32
CA THR A 79 6.32 21.30 5.30
C THR A 79 5.34 20.83 4.23
N THR A 80 5.08 19.52 4.10
CA THR A 80 4.16 18.96 3.11
C THR A 80 2.75 19.53 3.29
N THR A 81 2.22 20.14 2.22
CA THR A 81 0.85 20.64 2.18
C THR A 81 -0.13 19.53 1.80
N ASN A 82 -1.43 19.77 1.98
CA ASN A 82 -2.46 18.83 1.54
C ASN A 82 -2.43 18.61 0.01
N ASP A 83 -2.11 19.65 -0.76
CA ASP A 83 -2.02 19.55 -2.23
C ASP A 83 -0.80 18.76 -2.67
N ASP A 84 0.35 18.95 -1.99
CA ASP A 84 1.55 18.13 -2.22
C ASP A 84 1.26 16.65 -1.93
N PHE A 85 0.60 16.36 -0.81
CA PHE A 85 0.20 15.00 -0.44
C PHE A 85 -0.74 14.39 -1.49
N LYS A 86 -1.79 15.10 -1.91
CA LYS A 86 -2.72 14.62 -2.94
C LYS A 86 -2.00 14.32 -4.24
N LYS A 87 -1.14 15.24 -4.69
CA LYS A 87 -0.35 15.07 -5.92
C LYS A 87 0.53 13.82 -5.86
N GLU A 88 1.23 13.61 -4.75
CA GLU A 88 2.08 12.43 -4.58
C GLU A 88 1.27 11.14 -4.47
N PHE A 89 0.14 11.16 -3.74
CA PHE A 89 -0.78 10.02 -3.70
C PHE A 89 -1.27 9.62 -5.08
N TYR A 90 -1.73 10.57 -5.90
CA TYR A 90 -2.20 10.26 -7.26
C TYR A 90 -1.07 9.76 -8.17
N LYS A 91 0.14 10.30 -8.00
CA LYS A 91 1.31 9.80 -8.72
C LYS A 91 1.56 8.33 -8.35
N LYS A 92 1.66 8.00 -7.06
CA LYS A 92 1.87 6.63 -6.59
C LYS A 92 0.71 5.70 -6.98
N PHE A 93 -0.53 6.15 -6.87
CA PHE A 93 -1.69 5.36 -7.30
C PHE A 93 -1.58 5.00 -8.78
N ASN A 94 -1.33 5.98 -9.66
CA ASN A 94 -1.19 5.72 -11.09
C ASN A 94 0.03 4.86 -11.44
N ASP A 95 1.14 5.03 -10.72
CA ASP A 95 2.36 4.23 -10.93
C ASP A 95 2.13 2.74 -10.58
N TYR A 96 1.23 2.44 -9.62
CA TYR A 96 1.05 1.08 -9.08
C TYR A 96 -0.31 0.42 -9.38
N LYS A 97 -1.34 1.14 -9.83
CA LYS A 97 -2.69 0.57 -10.05
C LYS A 97 -2.72 -0.63 -11.00
N ASP A 98 -1.79 -0.68 -11.95
CA ASP A 98 -1.64 -1.77 -12.93
C ASP A 98 -0.35 -2.59 -12.69
N PHE A 99 0.23 -2.53 -11.49
CA PHE A 99 1.51 -3.16 -11.19
C PHE A 99 1.47 -4.67 -11.40
N PHE A 100 0.47 -5.34 -10.84
CA PHE A 100 0.32 -6.80 -10.93
C PHE A 100 -0.07 -7.29 -12.33
N THR A 101 -0.82 -6.50 -13.10
CA THR A 101 -1.21 -6.80 -14.49
C THR A 101 -0.01 -7.12 -15.39
N ASN A 102 1.17 -6.60 -15.05
CA ASN A 102 2.40 -6.77 -15.81
C ASN A 102 3.32 -7.88 -15.26
N ILE A 103 2.85 -8.68 -14.31
CA ILE A 103 3.56 -9.83 -13.77
C ILE A 103 3.15 -11.09 -14.54
N ASP A 104 4.13 -11.83 -15.05
CA ASP A 104 3.85 -13.11 -15.72
C ASP A 104 3.32 -14.12 -14.70
N THR A 105 2.16 -14.71 -14.98
CA THR A 105 1.49 -15.74 -14.17
C THR A 105 1.58 -17.14 -14.80
N LYS A 106 2.33 -17.31 -15.90
CA LYS A 106 2.54 -18.61 -16.53
C LYS A 106 3.63 -19.42 -15.83
N ASN A 107 3.54 -20.74 -15.92
CA ASN A 107 4.57 -21.68 -15.44
C ASN A 107 4.91 -21.53 -13.94
N LEU A 108 3.90 -21.29 -13.11
CA LEU A 108 4.06 -21.16 -11.65
C LEU A 108 4.25 -22.50 -10.91
N GLY A 109 4.20 -23.63 -11.63
CA GLY A 109 4.32 -24.96 -11.05
C GLY A 109 3.14 -25.27 -10.13
N LYS A 110 3.44 -25.57 -8.85
CA LYS A 110 2.43 -25.83 -7.81
C LYS A 110 2.05 -24.58 -7.01
N THR A 111 2.63 -23.42 -7.33
CA THR A 111 2.35 -22.16 -6.62
C THR A 111 0.93 -21.70 -6.99
N PRO A 112 -0.01 -21.60 -6.03
CA PRO A 112 -1.33 -21.07 -6.32
C PRO A 112 -1.25 -19.59 -6.66
N LEU A 113 -2.20 -19.10 -7.46
CA LEU A 113 -2.41 -17.67 -7.60
C LEU A 113 -3.02 -17.11 -6.32
N PRO A 114 -2.75 -15.84 -5.98
CA PRO A 114 -3.45 -15.19 -4.87
C PRO A 114 -4.94 -15.04 -5.17
N ASP A 115 -5.76 -14.97 -4.12
CA ASP A 115 -7.18 -14.63 -4.23
C ASP A 115 -7.36 -13.16 -4.62
N LYS A 116 -6.53 -12.27 -4.07
CA LYS A 116 -6.50 -10.83 -4.41
C LYS A 116 -5.08 -10.33 -4.63
N GLU A 117 -4.96 -9.39 -5.55
CA GLU A 117 -3.76 -8.58 -5.78
C GLU A 117 -3.98 -7.21 -5.15
N ILE A 118 -3.14 -6.83 -4.19
CA ILE A 118 -3.38 -5.68 -3.32
C ILE A 118 -2.21 -4.71 -3.34
N VAL A 119 -2.49 -3.45 -3.65
CA VAL A 119 -1.55 -2.33 -3.43
C VAL A 119 -2.01 -1.55 -2.21
N ARG A 120 -1.18 -1.52 -1.17
CA ARG A 120 -1.45 -0.79 0.08
C ARG A 120 -0.73 0.54 0.08
N PHE A 121 -1.40 1.60 0.53
CA PHE A 121 -0.82 2.93 0.60
C PHE A 121 -0.67 3.40 2.04
N TYR A 122 0.53 3.88 2.38
CA TYR A 122 0.87 4.36 3.72
C TYR A 122 1.43 5.78 3.65
N VAL A 123 1.02 6.64 4.58
CA VAL A 123 1.74 7.89 4.85
C VAL A 123 2.88 7.55 5.80
N GLN A 124 4.11 7.91 5.42
CA GLN A 124 5.30 7.76 6.26
C GLN A 124 5.82 9.13 6.68
N PHE A 125 5.84 9.40 7.99
CA PHE A 125 6.39 10.64 8.54
C PHE A 125 7.91 10.53 8.77
N PRO A 126 8.63 11.68 8.92
CA PRO A 126 10.09 11.69 9.02
C PRO A 126 10.63 11.13 10.33
N ASP A 127 9.80 11.01 11.37
CA ASP A 127 10.19 10.34 12.61
C ASP A 127 10.31 8.83 12.43
N GLU A 128 9.92 8.33 11.24
CA GLU A 128 9.94 6.92 10.85
C GLU A 128 9.27 6.01 11.88
N LYS A 129 8.36 6.59 12.66
CA LYS A 129 7.61 5.93 13.73
C LYS A 129 6.12 6.13 13.56
N SER A 130 5.76 7.24 12.92
CA SER A 130 4.39 7.58 12.64
C SER A 130 4.00 7.12 11.25
N ILE A 131 2.94 6.31 11.20
CA ILE A 131 2.35 5.77 9.98
C ILE A 131 0.85 6.00 10.00
N ILE A 132 0.30 6.38 8.84
CA ILE A 132 -1.15 6.36 8.61
C ILE A 132 -1.41 5.43 7.44
N ILE A 133 -2.24 4.43 7.67
CA ILE A 133 -2.76 3.59 6.60
C ILE A 133 -3.77 4.42 5.82
N ILE A 134 -3.52 4.64 4.53
CA ILE A 134 -4.47 5.33 3.65
C ILE A 134 -5.57 4.36 3.24
N GLY A 135 -5.17 3.16 2.81
CA GLY A 135 -6.07 2.11 2.39
C GLY A 135 -5.38 1.12 1.47
N LYS A 136 -6.17 0.22 0.92
CA LYS A 136 -5.74 -0.82 0.00
C LYS A 136 -6.56 -0.77 -1.29
N TYR A 137 -5.87 -0.74 -2.42
CA TYR A 137 -6.45 -0.91 -3.74
C TYR A 137 -6.36 -2.38 -4.10
N GLU A 138 -7.51 -3.04 -4.16
CA GLU A 138 -7.63 -4.49 -4.29
C GLU A 138 -8.19 -4.83 -5.66
N TYR A 139 -7.59 -5.84 -6.29
CA TYR A 139 -8.15 -6.56 -7.42
C TYR A 139 -8.52 -7.97 -6.98
N ASP A 140 -9.80 -8.31 -7.03
CA ASP A 140 -10.28 -9.64 -6.68
C ASP A 140 -10.25 -10.55 -7.91
N LEU A 141 -9.48 -11.65 -7.84
CA LEU A 141 -9.32 -12.55 -8.99
C LEU A 141 -10.56 -13.42 -9.23
N LYS A 142 -11.46 -13.58 -8.26
CA LYS A 142 -12.72 -14.33 -8.40
C LYS A 142 -13.78 -13.47 -9.08
N THR A 143 -13.97 -12.23 -8.64
CA THR A 143 -15.01 -11.32 -9.15
C THR A 143 -14.54 -10.45 -10.32
N LYS A 144 -13.23 -10.29 -10.51
CA LYS A 144 -12.60 -9.42 -11.50
C LYS A 144 -12.91 -7.93 -11.29
N GLU A 145 -13.13 -7.54 -10.05
CA GLU A 145 -13.45 -6.16 -9.68
C GLU A 145 -12.30 -5.46 -8.96
N TYR A 146 -12.20 -4.15 -9.17
CA TYR A 146 -11.31 -3.27 -8.42
C TYR A 146 -12.08 -2.49 -7.37
N GLN A 147 -11.51 -2.35 -6.18
CA GLN A 147 -12.02 -1.45 -5.16
C GLN A 147 -10.89 -0.80 -4.35
N MET A 148 -11.16 0.39 -3.81
CA MET A 148 -10.35 1.02 -2.79
C MET A 148 -11.03 0.84 -1.43
N VAL A 149 -10.42 0.08 -0.54
CA VAL A 149 -10.84 -0.02 0.87
C VAL A 149 -9.98 0.96 1.67
N ALA A 150 -10.56 2.11 2.01
CA ALA A 150 -9.89 3.17 2.74
C ALA A 150 -10.01 3.00 4.26
N ASN A 151 -9.01 3.49 4.99
CA ASN A 151 -8.98 3.43 6.44
C ASN A 151 -10.13 4.25 7.05
N LEU A 152 -11.03 3.57 7.76
CA LEU A 152 -12.21 4.19 8.37
C LEU A 152 -11.84 5.25 9.42
N LYS A 153 -10.77 5.04 10.20
CA LYS A 153 -10.33 6.02 11.21
C LYS A 153 -9.90 7.37 10.63
N ALA A 154 -9.48 7.39 9.36
CA ALA A 154 -9.05 8.61 8.66
C ALA A 154 -10.09 9.12 7.64
N LYS A 155 -11.31 8.56 7.64
CA LYS A 155 -12.39 8.89 6.71
C LYS A 155 -12.65 10.39 6.60
N ASP A 156 -12.95 11.06 7.71
CA ASP A 156 -13.26 12.49 7.73
C ASP A 156 -12.18 13.35 7.09
N TYR A 157 -10.92 12.94 7.23
CA TYR A 157 -9.79 13.63 6.63
C TYR A 157 -9.75 13.39 5.11
N PHE A 158 -9.85 12.14 4.66
CA PHE A 158 -9.82 11.82 3.23
C PHE A 158 -11.00 12.43 2.47
N GLU A 159 -12.19 12.50 3.09
CA GLU A 159 -13.36 13.18 2.54
C GLU A 159 -13.16 14.69 2.45
N LYS A 160 -12.62 15.35 3.50
CA LYS A 160 -12.28 16.79 3.44
C LYS A 160 -11.26 17.12 2.36
N LEU A 161 -10.37 16.18 2.02
CA LEU A 161 -9.42 16.32 0.93
C LEU A 161 -9.99 15.99 -0.45
N ASN A 162 -11.18 15.38 -0.52
CA ASN A 162 -11.68 14.72 -1.71
C ASN A 162 -10.63 13.76 -2.30
N LEU A 163 -9.93 13.00 -1.44
CA LEU A 163 -8.74 12.24 -1.83
C LEU A 163 -9.09 11.20 -2.90
N PHE A 164 -10.17 10.43 -2.72
CA PHE A 164 -10.49 9.30 -3.60
C PHE A 164 -11.48 9.65 -4.73
N GLN A 165 -12.10 10.84 -4.71
CA GLN A 165 -13.10 11.26 -5.70
C GLN A 165 -12.61 11.15 -7.16
N PRO A 166 -11.35 11.48 -7.50
CA PRO A 166 -10.87 11.39 -8.88
C PRO A 166 -10.53 9.97 -9.36
N LEU A 167 -10.50 8.96 -8.49
CA LEU A 167 -9.96 7.64 -8.83
C LEU A 167 -10.90 6.81 -9.73
N ALA A 168 -12.17 7.19 -9.86
CA ALA A 168 -13.18 6.46 -10.65
C ALA A 168 -13.30 4.96 -10.32
N VAL A 169 -13.06 4.59 -9.05
CA VAL A 169 -13.18 3.22 -8.52
C VAL A 169 -14.16 3.22 -7.35
N LYS A 170 -14.74 2.06 -7.05
CA LYS A 170 -15.58 1.89 -5.86
C LYS A 170 -14.72 2.13 -4.61
N VAL A 171 -15.18 3.00 -3.71
CA VAL A 171 -14.51 3.30 -2.44
C VAL A 171 -15.39 2.84 -1.29
N THR A 172 -14.85 2.00 -0.42
CA THR A 172 -15.45 1.63 0.86
C THR A 172 -14.52 2.03 1.99
N TYR A 173 -15.04 2.09 3.22
CA TYR A 173 -14.24 2.36 4.41
C TYR A 173 -14.34 1.18 5.36
N SER A 174 -13.20 0.69 5.84
CA SER A 174 -13.12 -0.39 6.83
C SER A 174 -11.93 -0.17 7.75
N ASP A 175 -11.96 -0.81 8.93
CA ASP A 175 -10.79 -0.99 9.79
C ASP A 175 -10.21 -2.42 9.66
N ASP A 176 -10.95 -3.34 9.03
CA ASP A 176 -10.59 -4.74 8.90
C ASP A 176 -9.55 -4.98 7.80
N GLY A 177 -8.60 -5.89 8.06
CA GLY A 177 -7.54 -6.23 7.11
C GLY A 177 -6.55 -5.08 6.86
N HIS A 178 -6.52 -4.05 7.70
CA HIS A 178 -5.47 -3.02 7.69
C HIS A 178 -4.32 -3.47 8.58
N ILE A 179 -3.41 -4.23 7.99
CA ILE A 179 -2.18 -4.68 8.66
C ILE A 179 -1.29 -3.46 8.92
N PHE A 180 -0.80 -3.37 10.16
CA PHE A 180 0.14 -2.36 10.62
C PHE A 180 1.58 -2.84 10.51
#